data_AF-A0A1V0A0M5-F1
#
_entry.id   AF-A0A1V0A0M5-F1
#
_cell.length_a   1.000
_cell.length_b   1.000
_cell.length_c   1.000
_cell.angle_alpha   90.00
_cell.angle_beta   90.00
_cell.angle_gamma   90.00
#
_symmetry.space_group_name_H-M   'P 1'
#
loop_
_entity.id
_entity.type
_entity.pdbx_description
1 polymer ?
#
loop_
_entity_poly.entity_id
_entity_poly.type
_entity_poly.pdbx_seq_one_letter_code
_entity_poly.pdbx_strand_id
1 'polypeptide(L)'
;MIAVIGVGPRGLSVLERLLVRLRDTPHRDGDEVTIWAFDAVGHGGGRVWRVDQPSWLSANTTAGESTMRSPGNDGLPAHRYGTMARWAGLEPGAYPARRLYGQYLADVFRALCATAPPHVRVRPVRAEVTGLTRVPGGLRLVAGGRAYRVDKAVLTTGHGSVEPDEEQLSWLRHADEHGLRYVPPGLAAEMPLDDLPPGAEVAVRGFGLTFYDVMRAVTLGRGGRFVPTRNGLRYVPSGDEPHLLALSRGGLPFLARPEVPDFPAPPVRLRVVTEERLAELRAAALAATGTPQLDFARRVEPLIQYEADLACSTGAAHPLTRLARPFRGRWFGGPGDYRAALARLLREDARRAGAGCVDGTVKAATEMLRVIRPLLPQVVDFGGLLPDSHRDFLSRFVPESFVLSAGPPAEHVDQLAALLEAGIVRPVGPGGTVEPVPGGFGVSSPQVRGSRRVTKVLVDARAPARDLSRDASPLVKQLLADGMVSEFVNVDPSTGARFDVGGLAVTRAPYRVIDRLGRAARDLHALGVATNHTRWFTEVGTGRPGQDSPFFRDADAVAAALLARP
;
A
#
# COMPACT_ATOMS: atom_id res chain seq x y z
N MET A 1 -11.90 -29.74 0.45
CA MET A 1 -10.70 -29.19 1.11
C MET A 1 -10.23 -27.95 0.37
N ILE A 2 -10.09 -26.82 1.06
CA ILE A 2 -9.69 -25.54 0.47
C ILE A 2 -8.44 -25.01 1.20
N ALA A 3 -7.48 -24.43 0.49
CA ALA A 3 -6.37 -23.68 1.08
C ALA A 3 -6.52 -22.17 0.90
N VAL A 4 -6.33 -21.42 1.98
CA VAL A 4 -6.12 -19.97 1.96
C VAL A 4 -4.65 -19.72 2.29
N ILE A 5 -3.88 -19.19 1.33
CA ILE A 5 -2.43 -18.99 1.44
C ILE A 5 -2.13 -17.52 1.71
N GLY A 6 -1.69 -17.23 2.92
CA GLY A 6 -1.53 -15.88 3.47
C GLY A 6 -2.83 -15.42 4.14
N VAL A 7 -2.88 -15.43 5.47
CA VAL A 7 -4.08 -15.10 6.25
C VAL A 7 -3.86 -13.74 6.92
N GLY A 8 -3.30 -12.78 6.16
CA GLY A 8 -3.43 -11.36 6.46
C GLY A 8 -4.87 -10.86 6.18
N PRO A 9 -5.11 -9.54 6.14
CA PRO A 9 -6.48 -9.00 5.98
C PRO A 9 -7.25 -9.54 4.76
N ARG A 10 -6.59 -9.75 3.62
CA ARG A 10 -7.22 -10.30 2.40
C ARG A 10 -7.57 -11.79 2.53
N GLY A 11 -6.68 -12.60 3.09
CA GLY A 11 -6.98 -14.01 3.36
C GLY A 11 -8.06 -14.17 4.42
N LEU A 12 -8.02 -13.31 5.44
CA LEU A 12 -9.05 -13.25 6.47
C LEU A 12 -10.43 -12.91 5.89
N SER A 13 -10.51 -11.99 4.92
CA SER A 13 -11.78 -11.69 4.26
C SER A 13 -12.28 -12.86 3.40
N VAL A 14 -11.40 -13.61 2.73
CA VAL A 14 -11.81 -14.83 2.01
C VAL A 14 -12.31 -15.90 2.99
N LEU A 15 -11.61 -16.12 4.10
CA LEU A 15 -12.03 -17.05 5.15
C LEU A 15 -13.41 -16.66 5.70
N GLU A 16 -13.61 -15.39 6.01
CA GLU A 16 -14.89 -14.86 6.48
C GLU A 16 -16.02 -15.13 5.47
N ARG A 17 -15.82 -14.81 4.19
CA ARG A 17 -16.83 -15.06 3.15
C ARG A 17 -17.10 -16.54 2.90
N LEU A 18 -16.09 -17.40 3.02
CA LEU A 18 -16.28 -18.86 2.98
C LEU A 18 -17.20 -19.33 4.11
N LEU A 19 -16.97 -18.87 5.35
CA LEU A 19 -17.77 -19.26 6.50
C LEU A 19 -19.20 -18.73 6.44
N VAL A 20 -19.41 -17.50 5.96
CA VAL A 20 -20.75 -16.95 5.74
C VAL A 20 -21.51 -17.82 4.72
N ARG A 21 -20.90 -18.12 3.56
CA ARG A 21 -21.55 -18.94 2.54
C ARG A 21 -21.86 -20.36 3.00
N LEU A 22 -20.94 -20.99 3.73
CA LEU A 22 -21.12 -22.34 4.25
C LEU A 22 -22.22 -22.41 5.32
N ARG A 23 -22.45 -21.34 6.07
CA ARG A 23 -23.56 -21.27 7.02
C ARG A 23 -24.92 -21.30 6.31
N ASP A 24 -25.03 -20.59 5.20
CA ASP A 24 -26.28 -20.43 4.45
C ASP A 24 -26.52 -21.57 3.44
N THR A 25 -25.54 -22.45 3.22
CA THR A 25 -25.63 -23.55 2.27
C THR A 25 -26.20 -24.80 2.96
N PRO A 26 -27.28 -25.41 2.44
CA PRO A 26 -27.75 -26.71 2.91
C PRO A 26 -26.62 -27.76 2.78
N HIS A 27 -26.36 -28.48 3.86
CA HIS A 27 -25.37 -29.56 3.90
C HIS A 27 -26.09 -30.88 4.16
N ARG A 28 -25.61 -31.97 3.54
CA ARG A 28 -26.04 -33.32 3.89
C ARG A 28 -25.23 -33.81 5.08
N ASP A 29 -25.80 -34.71 5.88
CA ASP A 29 -25.04 -35.41 6.91
C ASP A 29 -23.84 -36.12 6.27
N GLY A 30 -22.64 -35.77 6.74
CA GLY A 30 -21.36 -36.27 6.20
C GLY A 30 -20.63 -35.33 5.22
N ASP A 31 -21.24 -34.24 4.77
CA ASP A 31 -20.54 -33.22 3.96
C ASP A 31 -19.60 -32.40 4.85
N GLU A 32 -18.31 -32.74 4.88
CA GLU A 32 -17.30 -31.99 5.65
C GLU A 32 -16.45 -31.07 4.76
N VAL A 33 -16.35 -29.78 5.14
CA VAL A 33 -15.46 -28.82 4.50
C VAL A 33 -14.28 -28.50 5.40
N THR A 34 -13.08 -28.98 5.04
CA THR A 34 -11.83 -28.53 5.68
C THR A 34 -11.26 -27.30 4.95
N ILE A 35 -11.00 -26.24 5.70
CA ILE A 35 -10.31 -25.03 5.25
C ILE A 35 -8.95 -24.94 5.93
N TRP A 36 -7.87 -25.08 5.18
CA TRP A 36 -6.51 -24.86 5.66
C TRP A 36 -6.15 -23.39 5.54
N ALA A 37 -5.83 -22.75 6.66
CA ALA A 37 -5.44 -21.35 6.73
C ALA A 37 -3.94 -21.24 6.98
N PHE A 38 -3.15 -20.97 5.93
CA PHE A 38 -1.69 -20.89 6.00
C PHE A 38 -1.23 -19.44 6.17
N ASP A 39 -0.37 -19.17 7.16
CA ASP A 39 0.34 -17.89 7.27
C ASP A 39 1.75 -18.12 7.83
N ALA A 40 2.76 -17.45 7.26
CA ALA A 40 4.15 -17.61 7.70
C ALA A 40 4.43 -16.94 9.05
N VAL A 41 3.69 -15.87 9.39
CA VAL A 41 3.98 -15.02 10.56
C VAL A 41 2.88 -15.16 11.61
N GLY A 42 1.62 -14.98 11.23
CA GLY A 42 0.49 -15.08 12.15
C GLY A 42 -0.85 -14.80 11.48
N HIS A 43 -1.86 -15.58 11.86
CA HIS A 43 -3.21 -15.46 11.31
C HIS A 43 -3.90 -14.15 11.71
N GLY A 44 -4.61 -13.56 10.76
CA GLY A 44 -5.25 -12.25 10.86
C GLY A 44 -4.33 -11.12 10.40
N GLY A 45 -3.26 -10.86 11.15
CA GLY A 45 -2.37 -9.72 10.92
C GLY A 45 -1.29 -9.92 9.85
N GLY A 46 -0.80 -11.16 9.67
CA GLY A 46 0.33 -11.48 8.80
C GLY A 46 1.60 -10.68 9.14
N ARG A 47 2.51 -10.59 8.16
CA ARG A 47 3.81 -9.88 8.29
C ARG A 47 3.68 -8.36 8.51
N VAL A 48 2.66 -7.72 7.93
CA VAL A 48 2.53 -6.25 7.94
C VAL A 48 1.99 -5.72 9.28
N TRP A 49 1.07 -6.46 9.90
CA TRP A 49 0.37 -6.04 11.11
C TRP A 49 0.73 -6.90 12.31
N ARG A 50 2.01 -7.23 12.48
CA ARG A 50 2.48 -8.00 13.65
C ARG A 50 2.12 -7.29 14.96
N VAL A 51 1.76 -8.08 15.96
CA VAL A 51 1.30 -7.62 17.29
C VAL A 51 2.45 -7.16 18.20
N ASP A 52 3.69 -7.49 17.84
CA ASP A 52 4.92 -7.15 18.55
C ASP A 52 5.59 -5.85 18.06
N GLN A 53 4.97 -5.16 17.08
CA GLN A 53 5.48 -3.88 16.60
C GLN A 53 5.45 -2.80 17.71
N PRO A 54 6.41 -1.86 17.69
CA PRO A 54 6.39 -0.72 18.59
C PRO A 54 5.09 0.08 18.51
N SER A 55 4.64 0.63 19.65
CA SER A 55 3.39 1.39 19.74
C SER A 55 3.41 2.69 18.94
N TRP A 56 4.59 3.25 18.68
CA TRP A 56 4.71 4.45 17.87
C TRP A 56 4.37 4.15 16.41
N LEU A 57 4.68 2.98 15.82
CA LEU A 57 4.27 2.69 14.44
C LEU A 57 2.74 2.68 14.29
N SER A 58 2.24 3.55 13.42
CA SER A 58 0.80 3.80 13.27
C SER A 58 0.27 3.26 11.94
N ALA A 59 -1.02 2.93 11.94
CA ALA A 59 -1.77 2.76 10.72
C ALA A 59 -1.91 4.08 9.97
N ASN A 60 -2.17 3.98 8.68
CA ASN A 60 -2.47 5.08 7.79
C ASN A 60 -3.96 5.04 7.43
N THR A 61 -4.83 4.65 8.34
CA THR A 61 -6.30 4.66 8.19
C THR A 61 -6.86 4.90 9.58
N THR A 62 -7.93 5.67 9.71
CA THR A 62 -8.51 5.95 11.03
C THR A 62 -9.23 4.72 11.57
N ALA A 63 -9.39 4.64 12.88
CA ALA A 63 -10.06 3.53 13.55
C ALA A 63 -11.55 3.42 13.15
N GLY A 64 -12.19 4.54 12.81
CA GLY A 64 -13.54 4.57 12.25
C GLY A 64 -13.61 3.96 10.86
N GLU A 65 -12.64 4.26 9.99
CA GLU A 65 -12.60 3.78 8.60
C GLU A 65 -12.32 2.28 8.46
N SER A 66 -11.83 1.61 9.51
CA SER A 66 -11.37 0.22 9.45
C SER A 66 -12.35 -0.79 10.03
N THR A 67 -12.66 -1.86 9.29
CA THR A 67 -13.41 -3.03 9.76
C THR A 67 -13.07 -4.30 8.97
N MET A 68 -13.23 -5.46 9.61
CA MET A 68 -13.25 -6.79 9.00
C MET A 68 -14.64 -7.42 8.97
N ARG A 69 -15.66 -6.72 9.46
CA ARG A 69 -17.03 -7.22 9.41
C ARG A 69 -17.69 -6.78 8.11
N SER A 70 -17.96 -7.75 7.23
CA SER A 70 -18.72 -7.48 6.02
C SER A 70 -20.18 -7.13 6.35
N PRO A 71 -20.88 -6.39 5.48
CA PRO A 71 -22.34 -6.32 5.52
C PRO A 71 -22.95 -7.73 5.56
N GLY A 72 -24.01 -7.92 6.34
CA GLY A 72 -24.72 -9.20 6.46
C GLY A 72 -23.97 -10.33 7.18
N ASN A 73 -22.84 -10.05 7.84
CA ASN A 73 -22.16 -11.08 8.64
C ASN A 73 -22.75 -11.17 10.06
N ASP A 74 -23.54 -12.21 10.27
CA ASP A 74 -24.15 -12.57 11.57
C ASP A 74 -23.27 -13.50 12.42
N GLY A 75 -22.16 -13.99 11.87
CA GLY A 75 -21.20 -14.84 12.57
C GLY A 75 -20.29 -14.08 13.53
N LEU A 76 -20.10 -12.79 13.29
CA LEU A 76 -19.33 -11.92 14.17
C LEU A 76 -20.27 -11.02 14.97
N PRO A 77 -20.22 -11.04 16.32
CA PRO A 77 -21.06 -10.18 17.14
C PRO A 77 -20.91 -8.70 16.78
N ALA A 78 -21.98 -8.12 16.25
CA ALA A 78 -22.05 -6.73 15.80
C ALA A 78 -21.56 -5.73 16.85
N HIS A 79 -21.87 -6.03 18.11
CA HIS A 79 -21.57 -5.16 19.23
C HIS A 79 -20.08 -5.10 19.56
N ARG A 80 -19.29 -6.08 19.09
CA ARG A 80 -17.86 -6.23 19.40
C ARG A 80 -16.98 -6.01 18.17
N TYR A 81 -17.30 -6.63 17.03
CA TYR A 81 -16.46 -6.64 15.83
C TYR A 81 -16.96 -5.72 14.73
N GLY A 82 -17.54 -4.57 15.08
CA GLY A 82 -17.89 -3.51 14.12
C GLY A 82 -16.65 -2.83 13.55
N THR A 83 -16.47 -1.55 13.86
CA THR A 83 -15.27 -0.79 13.49
C THR A 83 -14.10 -1.10 14.42
N MET A 84 -12.88 -0.80 13.98
CA MET A 84 -11.70 -0.84 14.83
C MET A 84 -11.85 0.11 16.03
N ALA A 85 -12.44 1.29 15.81
CA ALA A 85 -12.77 2.25 16.87
C ALA A 85 -13.64 1.61 17.97
N ARG A 86 -14.70 0.91 17.56
CA ARG A 86 -15.61 0.21 18.48
C ARG A 86 -14.91 -0.91 19.25
N TRP A 87 -14.11 -1.73 18.58
CA TRP A 87 -13.42 -2.86 19.21
C TRP A 87 -12.37 -2.40 20.22
N ALA A 88 -11.61 -1.35 19.89
CA ALA A 88 -10.53 -0.83 20.73
C ALA A 88 -10.95 0.25 21.73
N GLY A 89 -12.17 0.77 21.66
CA GLY A 89 -12.61 1.92 22.46
C GLY A 89 -11.86 3.21 22.09
N LEU A 90 -11.58 3.42 20.80
CA LEU A 90 -10.90 4.61 20.29
C LEU A 90 -11.90 5.59 19.68
N GLU A 91 -11.55 6.87 19.68
CA GLU A 91 -12.23 7.87 18.87
C GLU A 91 -12.18 7.47 17.38
N PRO A 92 -13.28 7.63 16.61
CA PRO A 92 -13.32 7.23 15.21
C PRO A 92 -12.23 7.88 14.34
N GLY A 93 -11.87 9.14 14.62
CA GLY A 93 -10.82 9.87 13.91
C GLY A 93 -9.38 9.47 14.28
N ALA A 94 -9.19 8.66 15.34
CA ALA A 94 -7.86 8.28 15.81
C ALA A 94 -7.16 7.33 14.83
N TYR A 95 -5.84 7.48 14.69
CA TYR A 95 -5.01 6.56 13.91
C TYR A 95 -4.40 5.50 14.85
N PRO A 96 -4.86 4.24 14.80
CA PRO A 96 -4.40 3.22 15.74
C PRO A 96 -2.95 2.83 15.47
N ALA A 97 -2.24 2.41 16.53
CA ALA A 97 -0.96 1.73 16.38
C ALA A 97 -1.12 0.45 15.53
N ARG A 98 -0.14 0.13 14.68
CA ARG A 98 -0.18 -1.07 13.82
C ARG A 98 -0.34 -2.35 14.63
N ARG A 99 0.31 -2.41 15.80
CA ARG A 99 0.19 -3.55 16.72
C ARG A 99 -1.25 -3.77 17.20
N LEU A 100 -2.00 -2.69 17.43
CA LEU A 100 -3.37 -2.73 17.93
C LEU A 100 -4.32 -3.18 16.82
N TYR A 101 -4.10 -2.71 15.58
CA TYR A 101 -4.84 -3.24 14.42
C TYR A 101 -4.52 -4.71 14.17
N GLY A 102 -3.26 -5.13 14.35
CA GLY A 102 -2.86 -6.54 14.34
C GLY A 102 -3.64 -7.41 15.34
N GLN A 103 -3.82 -6.90 16.57
CA GLN A 103 -4.60 -7.57 17.60
C GLN A 103 -6.08 -7.70 17.19
N TYR A 104 -6.68 -6.65 16.63
CA TYR A 104 -8.04 -6.72 16.09
C TYR A 104 -8.19 -7.81 15.03
N LEU A 105 -7.27 -7.88 14.07
CA LEU A 105 -7.30 -8.89 13.01
C LEU A 105 -7.14 -10.31 13.57
N ALA A 106 -6.26 -10.51 14.55
CA ALA A 106 -6.07 -11.80 15.22
C ALA A 106 -7.32 -12.22 16.02
N ASP A 107 -7.98 -11.27 16.70
CA ASP A 107 -9.24 -11.51 17.41
C ASP A 107 -10.36 -11.90 16.45
N VAL A 108 -10.49 -11.20 15.32
CA VAL A 108 -11.46 -11.56 14.28
C VAL A 108 -11.19 -12.96 13.75
N PHE A 109 -9.93 -13.32 13.48
CA PHE A 109 -9.57 -14.68 13.06
C PHE A 109 -9.99 -15.73 14.09
N ARG A 110 -9.68 -15.51 15.38
CA ARG A 110 -10.08 -16.42 16.47
C ARG A 110 -11.60 -16.55 16.58
N ALA A 111 -12.32 -15.43 16.47
CA ALA A 111 -13.78 -15.42 16.50
C ALA A 111 -14.37 -16.22 15.33
N LEU A 112 -13.88 -16.00 14.11
CA LEU A 112 -14.32 -16.75 12.93
C LEU A 112 -14.11 -18.26 13.10
N CYS A 113 -12.95 -18.68 13.61
CA CYS A 113 -12.69 -20.09 13.91
C CYS A 113 -13.66 -20.66 14.96
N ALA A 114 -13.95 -19.90 16.02
CA ALA A 114 -14.87 -20.33 17.08
C ALA A 114 -16.33 -20.40 16.62
N THR A 115 -16.71 -19.60 15.62
CA THR A 115 -18.08 -19.51 15.07
C THR A 115 -18.26 -20.25 13.74
N ALA A 116 -17.30 -21.09 13.37
CA ALA A 116 -17.38 -21.90 12.16
C ALA A 116 -18.62 -22.83 12.22
N PRO A 117 -19.35 -23.04 11.11
CA PRO A 117 -20.47 -23.98 11.09
C PRO A 117 -20.03 -25.40 11.50
N PRO A 118 -20.91 -26.23 12.11
CA PRO A 118 -20.53 -27.56 12.63
C PRO A 118 -19.87 -28.50 11.61
N HIS A 119 -20.24 -28.38 10.34
CA HIS A 119 -19.70 -29.18 9.23
C HIS A 119 -18.40 -28.62 8.62
N VAL A 120 -17.87 -27.51 9.16
CA VAL A 120 -16.67 -26.83 8.66
C VAL A 120 -15.54 -26.93 9.67
N ARG A 121 -14.38 -27.42 9.23
CA ARG A 121 -13.15 -27.43 10.04
C ARG A 121 -12.15 -26.42 9.51
N VAL A 122 -11.89 -25.36 10.27
CA VAL A 122 -10.80 -24.42 10.00
C VAL A 122 -9.52 -24.93 10.67
N ARG A 123 -8.47 -25.16 9.88
CA ARG A 123 -7.18 -25.70 10.33
C ARG A 123 -6.08 -24.63 10.13
N PRO A 124 -5.74 -23.85 11.16
CA PRO A 124 -4.62 -22.91 11.07
C PRO A 124 -3.30 -23.65 10.97
N VAL A 125 -2.45 -23.22 10.04
CA VAL A 125 -1.06 -23.67 9.90
C VAL A 125 -0.17 -22.44 9.88
N ARG A 126 0.72 -22.35 10.87
CA ARG A 126 1.74 -21.30 10.93
C ARG A 126 3.01 -21.78 10.24
N ALA A 127 3.05 -21.63 8.93
CA ALA A 127 4.19 -21.99 8.09
C ALA A 127 4.12 -21.25 6.76
N GLU A 128 5.27 -20.92 6.20
CA GLU A 128 5.37 -20.47 4.81
C GLU A 128 5.02 -21.64 3.87
N VAL A 129 4.18 -21.35 2.88
CA VAL A 129 3.93 -22.26 1.76
C VAL A 129 5.04 -22.03 0.75
N THR A 130 5.82 -23.06 0.44
CA THR A 130 7.01 -22.96 -0.42
C THR A 130 6.83 -23.66 -1.76
N GLY A 131 5.73 -24.38 -1.96
CA GLY A 131 5.42 -25.01 -3.24
C GLY A 131 3.97 -25.44 -3.36
N LEU A 132 3.48 -25.44 -4.60
CA LEU A 132 2.13 -25.87 -4.97
C LEU A 132 2.17 -26.50 -6.36
N THR A 133 1.74 -27.76 -6.46
CA THR A 133 1.74 -28.53 -7.71
C THR A 133 0.36 -29.16 -7.96
N ARG A 134 -0.03 -29.29 -9.24
CA ARG A 134 -1.22 -30.06 -9.63
C ARG A 134 -0.96 -31.55 -9.48
N VAL A 135 -1.90 -32.29 -8.91
CA VAL A 135 -1.88 -33.76 -8.78
C VAL A 135 -3.23 -34.33 -9.20
N PRO A 136 -3.33 -35.65 -9.52
CA PRO A 136 -4.64 -36.27 -9.74
C PRO A 136 -5.56 -36.01 -8.54
N GLY A 137 -6.73 -35.45 -8.83
CA GLY A 137 -7.75 -35.12 -7.82
C GLY A 137 -7.55 -33.80 -7.07
N GLY A 138 -6.61 -32.92 -7.45
CA GLY A 138 -6.51 -31.57 -6.88
C GLY A 138 -5.10 -30.98 -6.87
N LEU A 139 -4.75 -30.34 -5.75
CA LEU A 139 -3.48 -29.65 -5.52
C LEU A 139 -2.72 -30.28 -4.35
N ARG A 140 -1.40 -30.31 -4.47
CA ARG A 140 -0.48 -30.65 -3.38
C ARG A 140 0.34 -29.41 -3.01
N LEU A 141 0.24 -28.98 -1.76
CA LEU A 141 0.98 -27.85 -1.21
C LEU A 141 2.09 -28.36 -0.29
N VAL A 142 3.19 -27.63 -0.20
CA VAL A 142 4.27 -27.86 0.77
C VAL A 142 4.38 -26.65 1.69
N ALA A 143 4.30 -26.87 3.00
CA ALA A 143 4.46 -25.85 4.02
C ALA A 143 5.13 -26.41 5.26
N GLY A 144 6.18 -25.74 5.75
CA GLY A 144 6.93 -26.17 6.95
C GLY A 144 7.46 -27.60 6.84
N GLY A 145 7.92 -28.02 5.66
CA GLY A 145 8.42 -29.37 5.38
C GLY A 145 7.35 -30.46 5.29
N ARG A 146 6.06 -30.12 5.36
CA ARG A 146 4.93 -31.06 5.25
C ARG A 146 4.13 -30.85 3.98
N ALA A 147 3.60 -31.93 3.43
CA ALA A 147 2.71 -31.90 2.28
C ALA A 147 1.24 -31.94 2.68
N TYR A 148 0.41 -31.14 2.01
CA TYR A 148 -1.04 -31.05 2.21
C TYR A 148 -1.75 -31.27 0.89
N ARG A 149 -2.86 -32.02 0.89
CA ARG A 149 -3.74 -32.15 -0.27
C ARG A 149 -4.96 -31.25 -0.09
N VAL A 150 -5.32 -30.51 -1.13
CA VAL A 150 -6.54 -29.71 -1.21
C VAL A 150 -7.13 -29.77 -2.60
N ASP A 151 -8.42 -29.48 -2.73
CA ASP A 151 -9.09 -29.46 -4.04
C ASP A 151 -8.85 -28.13 -4.75
N LYS A 152 -8.82 -27.02 -3.98
CA LYS A 152 -8.64 -25.66 -4.50
C LYS A 152 -7.85 -24.79 -3.53
N ALA A 153 -7.24 -23.72 -4.04
CA ALA A 153 -6.47 -22.77 -3.27
C ALA A 153 -6.70 -21.32 -3.73
N VAL A 154 -6.46 -20.38 -2.82
CA VAL A 154 -6.36 -18.95 -3.12
C VAL A 154 -5.04 -18.40 -2.58
N LEU A 155 -4.35 -17.62 -3.42
CA LEU A 155 -3.19 -16.82 -3.08
C LEU A 155 -3.64 -15.45 -2.58
N THR A 156 -3.53 -15.21 -1.29
CA THR A 156 -3.73 -13.91 -0.63
C THR A 156 -2.44 -13.41 0.01
N THR A 157 -1.31 -13.77 -0.59
CA THR A 157 0.03 -13.36 -0.18
C THR A 157 0.14 -11.84 -0.23
N GLY A 158 0.62 -11.25 0.87
CA GLY A 158 0.78 -9.80 1.01
C GLY A 158 2.00 -9.26 0.25
N HIS A 159 2.61 -8.22 0.79
CA HIS A 159 3.85 -7.67 0.24
C HIS A 159 4.97 -8.71 0.30
N GLY A 160 5.30 -9.32 -0.84
CA GLY A 160 6.47 -10.18 -1.01
C GLY A 160 7.77 -9.38 -1.00
N SER A 161 8.88 -10.07 -0.76
CA SER A 161 10.21 -9.52 -1.01
C SER A 161 10.51 -9.64 -2.51
N VAL A 162 11.23 -8.67 -3.07
CA VAL A 162 11.63 -8.67 -4.48
C VAL A 162 13.14 -8.71 -4.53
N GLU A 163 13.69 -9.53 -5.42
CA GLU A 163 15.13 -9.63 -5.62
C GLU A 163 15.71 -8.29 -6.07
N PRO A 164 16.90 -7.92 -5.58
CA PRO A 164 17.55 -6.66 -5.96
C PRO A 164 17.67 -6.50 -7.47
N ASP A 165 17.33 -5.31 -8.00
CA ASP A 165 17.67 -4.92 -9.37
C ASP A 165 19.17 -4.60 -9.52
N GLU A 166 19.60 -4.29 -10.74
CA GLU A 166 21.02 -3.98 -11.03
C GLU A 166 21.54 -2.77 -10.24
N GLU A 167 20.71 -1.75 -10.02
CA GLU A 167 21.08 -0.57 -9.23
C GLU A 167 21.32 -0.97 -7.77
N GLN A 168 20.40 -1.75 -7.19
CA GLN A 168 20.49 -2.25 -5.83
C GLN A 168 21.66 -3.21 -5.64
N LEU A 169 21.92 -4.11 -6.60
CA LEU A 169 23.08 -5.00 -6.59
C LEU A 169 24.40 -4.21 -6.67
N SER A 170 24.45 -3.16 -7.48
CA SER A 170 25.60 -2.26 -7.56
C SER A 170 25.90 -1.61 -6.21
N TRP A 171 24.86 -1.16 -5.51
CA TRP A 171 25.01 -0.56 -4.18
C TRP A 171 25.37 -1.56 -3.08
N LEU A 172 24.85 -2.79 -3.15
CA LEU A 172 25.25 -3.86 -2.25
C LEU A 172 26.74 -4.19 -2.41
N ARG A 173 27.23 -4.34 -3.65
CA ARG A 173 28.66 -4.56 -3.93
C ARG A 173 29.52 -3.40 -3.47
N HIS A 174 29.13 -2.16 -3.81
CA HIS A 174 29.85 -0.96 -3.38
C HIS A 174 29.95 -0.87 -1.85
N ALA A 175 28.88 -1.25 -1.14
CA ALA A 175 28.86 -1.26 0.30
C ALA A 175 29.82 -2.29 0.90
N ASP A 176 29.81 -3.51 0.36
CA ASP A 176 30.69 -4.61 0.79
C ASP A 176 32.18 -4.25 0.56
N GLU A 177 32.51 -3.79 -0.65
CA GLU A 177 33.89 -3.43 -1.05
C GLU A 177 34.51 -2.31 -0.20
N HIS A 178 33.68 -1.40 0.33
CA HIS A 178 34.16 -0.19 1.03
C HIS A 178 33.80 -0.16 2.53
N GLY A 179 33.27 -1.25 3.09
CA GLY A 179 32.82 -1.30 4.49
C GLY A 179 31.73 -0.27 4.81
N LEU A 180 30.86 0.02 3.85
CA LEU A 180 29.71 0.91 4.00
C LEU A 180 28.46 0.10 4.33
N ARG A 181 27.35 0.78 4.61
CA ARG A 181 26.07 0.13 4.88
C ARG A 181 25.01 0.57 3.88
N TYR A 182 24.45 -0.39 3.16
CA TYR A 182 23.25 -0.19 2.36
C TYR A 182 22.09 -1.02 2.92
N VAL A 183 20.98 -0.37 3.24
CA VAL A 183 19.72 -1.01 3.65
C VAL A 183 18.74 -0.94 2.47
N PRO A 184 18.39 -2.06 1.83
CA PRO A 184 17.49 -2.08 0.67
C PRO A 184 16.02 -1.78 1.05
N PRO A 185 15.14 -1.52 0.05
CA PRO A 185 13.71 -1.35 0.27
C PRO A 185 13.07 -2.50 1.04
N GLY A 186 12.17 -2.16 1.96
CA GLY A 186 11.49 -3.16 2.79
C GLY A 186 10.42 -2.54 3.68
N LEU A 187 9.84 -3.38 4.55
CA LEU A 187 8.97 -2.89 5.62
C LEU A 187 9.85 -2.21 6.68
N ALA A 188 9.55 -0.96 7.03
CA ALA A 188 10.35 -0.22 8.01
C ALA A 188 10.47 -0.94 9.37
N ALA A 189 9.44 -1.70 9.77
CA ALA A 189 9.45 -2.50 11.00
C ALA A 189 10.41 -3.70 10.98
N GLU A 190 11.01 -4.01 9.83
CA GLU A 190 11.98 -5.10 9.63
C GLU A 190 13.36 -4.56 9.22
N MET A 191 13.48 -3.25 8.96
CA MET A 191 14.75 -2.62 8.67
C MET A 191 15.62 -2.58 9.94
N PRO A 192 16.94 -2.83 9.84
CA PRO A 192 17.85 -2.81 10.97
C PRO A 192 18.23 -1.36 11.34
N LEU A 193 17.24 -0.59 11.80
CA LEU A 193 17.36 0.84 12.08
C LEU A 193 18.00 1.12 13.45
N ASP A 194 17.94 0.17 14.38
CA ASP A 194 18.56 0.29 15.71
C ASP A 194 20.09 0.31 15.61
N ASP A 195 20.64 -0.35 14.60
CA ASP A 195 22.09 -0.42 14.37
C ASP A 195 22.67 0.87 13.76
N LEU A 196 21.86 1.89 13.45
CA LEU A 196 22.36 3.17 12.93
C LEU A 196 23.08 3.93 14.05
N PRO A 197 24.36 4.34 13.90
CA PRO A 197 25.08 4.98 15.01
C PRO A 197 24.51 6.36 15.36
N PRO A 198 24.47 6.74 16.66
CA PRO A 198 24.20 8.12 17.07
C PRO A 198 25.08 9.13 16.34
N GLY A 199 24.49 10.27 15.94
CA GLY A 199 25.17 11.35 15.24
C GLY A 199 25.65 11.05 13.81
N ALA A 200 25.52 9.81 13.31
CA ALA A 200 25.93 9.47 11.96
C ALA A 200 25.06 10.16 10.91
N GLU A 201 25.66 10.61 9.80
CA GLU A 201 24.90 11.04 8.62
C GLU A 201 24.42 9.83 7.82
N VAL A 202 23.10 9.71 7.68
CA VAL A 202 22.43 8.61 6.99
C VAL A 202 21.66 9.17 5.79
N ALA A 203 22.04 8.79 4.58
CA ALA A 203 21.26 9.09 3.40
C ALA A 203 19.97 8.26 3.41
N VAL A 204 18.81 8.91 3.21
CA VAL A 204 17.52 8.21 3.17
C VAL A 204 16.83 8.49 1.83
N ARG A 205 16.85 7.49 0.93
CA ARG A 205 16.22 7.57 -0.39
C ARG A 205 14.73 7.24 -0.27
N GLY A 206 13.88 8.20 -0.62
CA GLY A 206 12.44 8.09 -0.49
C GLY A 206 11.92 8.97 0.64
N PHE A 207 10.83 9.69 0.36
CA PHE A 207 10.24 10.68 1.27
C PHE A 207 8.73 10.39 1.46
N GLY A 208 8.34 9.12 1.36
CA GLY A 208 6.95 8.66 1.50
C GLY A 208 6.62 8.15 2.90
N LEU A 209 5.62 7.28 3.03
CA LEU A 209 5.19 6.72 4.33
C LEU A 209 6.30 5.94 5.05
N THR A 210 7.09 5.13 4.33
CA THR A 210 8.24 4.41 4.92
C THR A 210 9.27 5.36 5.52
N PHE A 211 9.46 6.57 4.95
CA PHE A 211 10.34 7.57 5.54
C PHE A 211 9.84 8.03 6.92
N TYR A 212 8.53 8.25 7.09
CA TYR A 212 7.97 8.62 8.40
C TYR A 212 8.17 7.52 9.44
N ASP A 213 8.10 6.25 9.03
CA ASP A 213 8.40 5.12 9.91
C ASP A 213 9.90 5.10 10.30
N VAL A 214 10.82 5.27 9.33
CA VAL A 214 12.26 5.37 9.58
C VAL A 214 12.58 6.54 10.52
N MET A 215 12.02 7.71 10.23
CA MET A 215 12.16 8.92 11.03
C MET A 215 11.75 8.68 12.48
N ARG A 216 10.60 8.03 12.71
CA ARG A 216 10.06 7.79 14.05
C ARG A 216 10.83 6.69 14.79
N ALA A 217 11.34 5.68 14.07
CA ALA A 217 12.20 4.66 14.65
C ALA A 217 13.48 5.26 15.25
N VAL A 218 14.14 6.16 14.53
CA VAL A 218 15.41 6.75 14.98
C VAL A 218 15.25 7.99 15.86
N THR A 219 14.02 8.38 16.21
CA THR A 219 13.71 9.52 17.08
C THR A 219 12.94 9.06 18.30
N LEU A 220 11.63 8.83 18.18
CA LEU A 220 10.78 8.29 19.24
C LEU A 220 11.28 6.94 19.74
N GLY A 221 11.70 6.05 18.82
CA GLY A 221 12.27 4.75 19.18
C GLY A 221 13.58 4.83 19.96
N ARG A 222 14.26 5.99 19.94
CA ARG A 222 15.50 6.28 20.69
C ARG A 222 15.29 7.20 21.89
N GLY A 223 14.03 7.39 22.32
CA GLY A 223 13.69 8.16 23.52
C GLY A 223 13.54 9.67 23.32
N GLY A 224 13.68 10.18 22.09
CA GLY A 224 13.39 11.57 21.76
C GLY A 224 11.90 11.90 21.92
N ARG A 225 11.58 13.17 22.13
CA ARG A 225 10.22 13.60 22.52
C ARG A 225 9.75 14.81 21.74
N PHE A 226 8.47 14.83 21.38
CA PHE A 226 7.81 16.02 20.85
C PHE A 226 7.02 16.72 21.96
N VAL A 227 7.28 18.00 22.15
CA VAL A 227 6.63 18.83 23.16
C VAL A 227 5.72 19.85 22.46
N PRO A 228 4.43 19.95 22.83
CA PRO A 228 3.54 20.96 22.27
C PRO A 228 4.03 22.39 22.54
N THR A 229 3.81 23.27 21.58
CA THR A 229 4.05 24.71 21.67
C THR A 229 2.88 25.47 21.04
N ARG A 230 2.89 26.81 21.11
CA ARG A 230 1.87 27.64 20.45
C ARG A 230 1.82 27.47 18.92
N ASN A 231 2.93 27.05 18.30
CA ASN A 231 3.09 26.99 16.85
C ASN A 231 3.23 25.54 16.34
N GLY A 232 2.70 24.56 17.08
CA GLY A 232 2.82 23.12 16.80
C GLY A 232 3.85 22.45 17.72
N LEU A 233 4.47 21.37 17.28
CA LEU A 233 5.42 20.58 18.07
C LEU A 233 6.85 21.15 18.07
N ARG A 234 7.60 20.97 19.15
CA ARG A 234 9.06 21.14 19.22
C ARG A 234 9.71 19.82 19.59
N TYR A 235 10.78 19.45 18.90
CA TYR A 235 11.52 18.23 19.22
C TYR A 235 12.53 18.45 20.34
N VAL A 236 12.65 17.47 21.24
CA VAL A 236 13.66 17.36 22.29
C VAL A 236 14.46 16.09 22.00
N PRO A 237 15.72 16.21 21.53
CA PRO A 237 16.56 15.06 21.22
C PRO A 237 16.90 14.24 22.47
N SER A 238 17.08 12.93 22.29
CA SER A 238 17.69 12.05 23.30
C SER A 238 19.21 12.12 23.27
N GLY A 239 19.80 12.46 22.11
CA GLY A 239 21.25 12.41 21.86
C GLY A 239 21.69 11.17 21.07
N ASP A 240 20.80 10.19 20.94
CA ASP A 240 21.08 8.93 20.23
C ASP A 240 20.64 8.96 18.76
N GLU A 241 20.09 10.07 18.27
CA GLU A 241 19.58 10.18 16.90
C GLU A 241 20.72 10.27 15.86
N PRO A 242 20.58 9.61 14.69
CA PRO A 242 21.37 9.94 13.52
C PRO A 242 20.85 11.22 12.85
N HIS A 243 21.64 11.79 11.94
CA HIS A 243 21.22 12.87 11.05
C HIS A 243 20.74 12.32 9.71
N LEU A 244 19.46 12.54 9.39
CA LEU A 244 18.83 12.00 8.19
C LEU A 244 18.98 12.95 7.01
N LEU A 245 19.82 12.59 6.04
CA LEU A 245 19.91 13.27 4.74
C LEU A 245 18.80 12.74 3.81
N ALA A 246 17.59 13.26 3.98
CA ALA A 246 16.41 12.80 3.23
C ALA A 246 16.45 13.30 1.77
N LEU A 247 16.18 12.41 0.81
CA LEU A 247 16.11 12.77 -0.61
C LEU A 247 14.94 12.13 -1.35
N SER A 248 14.36 12.88 -2.28
CA SER A 248 13.40 12.38 -3.27
C SER A 248 13.47 13.20 -4.55
N ARG A 249 12.95 12.61 -5.64
CA ARG A 249 12.85 13.29 -6.95
C ARG A 249 12.09 14.61 -6.86
N GLY A 250 11.00 14.65 -6.08
CA GLY A 250 10.14 15.83 -5.94
C GLY A 250 10.62 16.85 -4.90
N GLY A 251 11.49 16.45 -3.95
CA GLY A 251 11.87 17.31 -2.83
C GLY A 251 10.69 17.66 -1.91
N LEU A 252 9.66 16.81 -1.85
CA LEU A 252 8.51 16.99 -0.97
C LEU A 252 8.19 15.63 -0.32
N PRO A 253 7.97 15.58 1.00
CA PRO A 253 7.45 14.39 1.65
C PRO A 253 5.96 14.23 1.35
N PHE A 254 5.37 13.08 1.70
CA PHE A 254 3.90 12.97 1.67
C PHE A 254 3.27 13.96 2.66
N LEU A 255 2.23 14.65 2.20
CA LEU A 255 1.48 15.67 2.94
C LEU A 255 0.43 15.05 3.86
N ALA A 256 0.01 15.80 4.88
CA ALA A 256 -0.93 15.34 5.88
C ALA A 256 -2.30 15.07 5.27
N ARG A 257 -2.96 14.03 5.75
CA ARG A 257 -4.39 13.87 5.50
C ARG A 257 -5.21 14.80 6.37
N PRO A 258 -6.31 15.37 5.83
CA PRO A 258 -7.22 16.16 6.64
C PRO A 258 -7.79 15.31 7.77
N GLU A 259 -7.99 15.94 8.93
CA GLU A 259 -8.73 15.34 10.02
C GLU A 259 -10.19 15.15 9.62
N VAL A 260 -10.76 14.04 10.09
CA VAL A 260 -12.15 13.65 9.84
C VAL A 260 -12.78 13.45 11.22
N PRO A 261 -13.27 14.53 11.85
CA PRO A 261 -13.81 14.47 13.21
C PRO A 261 -15.10 13.62 13.25
N ASP A 262 -15.93 13.73 12.22
CA ASP A 262 -17.19 13.00 12.11
C ASP A 262 -17.03 11.76 11.23
N PHE A 263 -17.29 10.58 11.80
CA PHE A 263 -17.31 9.32 11.06
C PHE A 263 -18.66 8.60 11.19
N PRO A 264 -19.27 8.12 10.08
CA PRO A 264 -18.78 8.23 8.71
C PRO A 264 -18.82 9.67 8.18
N ALA A 265 -17.79 10.07 7.44
CA ALA A 265 -17.79 11.36 6.76
C ALA A 265 -18.98 11.45 5.79
N PRO A 266 -19.59 12.64 5.61
CA PRO A 266 -20.64 12.82 4.62
C PRO A 266 -20.17 12.38 3.22
N PRO A 267 -21.02 11.69 2.44
CA PRO A 267 -20.65 11.27 1.10
C PRO A 267 -20.41 12.51 0.23
N VAL A 268 -19.23 12.58 -0.38
CA VAL A 268 -18.92 13.60 -1.39
C VAL A 268 -19.44 13.12 -2.73
N ARG A 269 -20.33 13.89 -3.35
CA ARG A 269 -20.86 13.60 -4.68
C ARG A 269 -19.91 14.16 -5.74
N LEU A 270 -19.26 13.26 -6.48
CA LEU A 270 -18.47 13.62 -7.66
C LEU A 270 -19.40 14.15 -8.76
N ARG A 271 -18.97 15.24 -9.40
CA ARG A 271 -19.76 15.96 -10.43
C ARG A 271 -19.34 15.60 -11.84
N VAL A 272 -18.09 15.22 -12.03
CA VAL A 272 -17.47 15.08 -13.35
C VAL A 272 -16.82 13.71 -13.50
N VAL A 273 -16.11 13.24 -12.47
CA VAL A 273 -15.53 11.90 -12.47
C VAL A 273 -16.59 10.91 -11.98
N THR A 274 -17.47 10.48 -12.88
CA THR A 274 -18.54 9.50 -12.59
C THR A 274 -18.37 8.22 -13.42
N GLU A 275 -19.05 7.14 -13.00
CA GLU A 275 -19.02 5.87 -13.74
C GLU A 275 -19.53 6.03 -15.17
N GLU A 276 -20.63 6.78 -15.34
CA GLU A 276 -21.23 7.07 -16.64
C GLU A 276 -20.24 7.81 -17.54
N ARG A 277 -19.57 8.85 -17.02
CA ARG A 277 -18.61 9.62 -17.80
C ARG A 277 -17.40 8.79 -18.20
N LEU A 278 -16.92 7.91 -17.32
CA LEU A 278 -15.83 6.99 -17.65
C LEU A 278 -16.24 5.97 -18.71
N ALA A 279 -17.48 5.47 -18.67
CA ALA A 279 -18.02 4.58 -19.69
C ALA A 279 -18.15 5.27 -21.06
N GLU A 280 -18.62 6.52 -21.09
CA GLU A 280 -18.67 7.35 -22.31
C GLU A 280 -17.28 7.52 -22.94
N LEU A 281 -16.25 7.80 -22.13
CA LEU A 281 -14.88 7.92 -22.62
C LEU A 281 -14.39 6.64 -23.29
N ARG A 282 -14.73 5.47 -22.73
CA ARG A 282 -14.37 4.16 -23.30
C ARG A 282 -15.11 3.89 -24.61
N ALA A 283 -16.40 4.19 -24.67
CA ALA A 283 -17.19 4.03 -25.88
C ALA A 283 -16.65 4.93 -27.00
N ALA A 284 -16.30 6.18 -26.69
CA ALA A 284 -15.69 7.11 -27.63
C ALA A 284 -14.30 6.64 -28.11
N ALA A 285 -13.46 6.12 -27.21
CA ALA A 285 -12.16 5.55 -27.58
C ALA A 285 -12.31 4.34 -28.52
N LEU A 286 -13.24 3.43 -28.20
CA LEU A 286 -13.54 2.27 -29.04
C LEU A 286 -13.99 2.69 -30.44
N ALA A 287 -14.91 3.65 -30.54
CA ALA A 287 -15.39 4.15 -31.81
C ALA A 287 -14.29 4.83 -32.65
N ALA A 288 -13.35 5.53 -32.01
CA ALA A 288 -12.30 6.28 -32.69
C ALA A 288 -11.06 5.45 -33.05
N THR A 289 -10.74 4.41 -32.28
CA THR A 289 -9.44 3.70 -32.35
C THR A 289 -9.56 2.18 -32.45
N GLY A 290 -10.76 1.62 -32.34
CA GLY A 290 -10.97 0.17 -32.33
C GLY A 290 -10.64 -0.50 -30.99
N THR A 291 -10.26 0.26 -29.96
CA THR A 291 -9.97 -0.25 -28.60
C THR A 291 -10.61 0.63 -27.53
N PRO A 292 -11.14 0.07 -26.42
CA PRO A 292 -11.68 0.85 -25.31
C PRO A 292 -10.58 1.39 -24.37
N GLN A 293 -9.31 1.16 -24.68
CA GLN A 293 -8.17 1.65 -23.91
C GLN A 293 -8.10 3.18 -23.94
N LEU A 294 -7.81 3.78 -22.78
CA LEU A 294 -7.76 5.22 -22.63
C LEU A 294 -6.32 5.73 -22.59
N ASP A 295 -6.13 6.94 -23.11
CA ASP A 295 -5.00 7.80 -22.72
C ASP A 295 -5.40 8.55 -21.44
N PHE A 296 -4.87 8.12 -20.30
CA PHE A 296 -5.15 8.66 -18.98
C PHE A 296 -4.88 10.16 -18.89
N ALA A 297 -3.68 10.60 -19.28
CA ALA A 297 -3.26 11.98 -19.16
C ALA A 297 -4.10 12.93 -20.03
N ARG A 298 -4.57 12.46 -21.19
CA ARG A 298 -5.41 13.26 -22.10
C ARG A 298 -6.89 13.20 -21.78
N ARG A 299 -7.42 12.08 -21.27
CA ARG A 299 -8.87 11.84 -21.15
C ARG A 299 -9.39 11.83 -19.73
N VAL A 300 -8.58 11.43 -18.74
CA VAL A 300 -9.03 11.19 -17.36
C VAL A 300 -8.43 12.19 -16.39
N GLU A 301 -7.12 12.41 -16.43
CA GLU A 301 -6.43 13.37 -15.54
C GLU A 301 -7.02 14.79 -15.58
N PRO A 302 -7.45 15.35 -16.74
CA PRO A 302 -8.10 16.66 -16.76
C PRO A 302 -9.43 16.69 -16.01
N LEU A 303 -10.18 15.58 -15.98
CA LEU A 303 -11.42 15.49 -15.22
C LEU A 303 -11.15 15.46 -13.70
N ILE A 304 -10.08 14.76 -13.29
CA ILE A 304 -9.62 14.74 -11.90
C ILE A 304 -9.20 16.15 -11.46
N GLN A 305 -8.45 16.87 -12.29
CA GLN A 305 -8.09 18.26 -12.01
C GLN A 305 -9.34 19.13 -11.88
N TYR A 306 -10.28 19.00 -12.80
CA TYR A 306 -11.50 19.81 -12.78
C TYR A 306 -12.37 19.52 -11.55
N GLU A 307 -12.48 18.26 -11.11
CA GLU A 307 -13.15 17.93 -9.85
C GLU A 307 -12.47 18.57 -8.63
N ALA A 308 -11.12 18.56 -8.59
CA ALA A 308 -10.36 19.22 -7.54
C ALA A 308 -10.54 20.75 -7.55
N ASP A 309 -10.64 21.37 -8.74
CA ASP A 309 -10.91 22.80 -8.89
C ASP A 309 -12.32 23.15 -8.38
N LEU A 310 -13.32 22.31 -8.64
CA LEU A 310 -14.69 22.51 -8.15
C LEU A 310 -14.78 22.43 -6.62
N ALA A 311 -13.95 21.59 -5.97
CA ALA A 311 -13.85 21.53 -4.52
C ALA A 311 -13.18 22.78 -3.90
N CYS A 312 -12.46 23.57 -4.71
CA CYS A 312 -11.79 24.80 -4.31
C CYS A 312 -12.60 26.04 -4.77
N SER A 313 -13.72 26.33 -4.11
CA SER A 313 -14.66 27.43 -4.40
C SER A 313 -14.05 28.85 -4.43
N THR A 314 -12.88 29.09 -3.85
CA THR A 314 -12.12 30.33 -4.02
C THR A 314 -11.05 30.15 -5.10
N GLY A 315 -11.40 30.40 -6.37
CA GLY A 315 -10.45 30.72 -7.45
C GLY A 315 -9.15 29.91 -7.49
N ALA A 316 -9.20 28.80 -8.23
CA ALA A 316 -8.10 27.93 -8.64
C ALA A 316 -7.33 27.25 -7.50
N ALA A 317 -7.65 25.97 -7.26
CA ALA A 317 -6.59 25.07 -6.87
C ALA A 317 -5.48 25.18 -7.93
N HIS A 318 -4.24 25.31 -7.51
CA HIS A 318 -3.15 25.12 -8.47
C HIS A 318 -3.28 23.73 -9.09
N PRO A 319 -2.82 23.53 -10.35
CA PRO A 319 -2.74 22.20 -10.91
C PRO A 319 -2.16 21.24 -9.88
N LEU A 320 -2.82 20.10 -9.65
CA LEU A 320 -2.42 19.12 -8.64
C LEU A 320 -0.93 18.76 -8.82
N THR A 321 -0.45 18.74 -10.06
CA THR A 321 0.97 18.58 -10.41
C THR A 321 1.89 19.64 -9.78
N ARG A 322 1.46 20.91 -9.69
CA ARG A 322 2.18 22.00 -9.02
C ARG A 322 2.14 21.83 -7.49
N LEU A 323 1.03 21.37 -6.93
CA LEU A 323 0.94 21.07 -5.50
C LEU A 323 1.83 19.88 -5.11
N ALA A 324 1.94 18.86 -5.96
CA ALA A 324 2.81 17.71 -5.75
C ALA A 324 4.30 18.05 -5.94
N ARG A 325 4.62 19.14 -6.66
CA ARG A 325 6.00 19.61 -6.91
C ARG A 325 6.14 21.12 -6.72
N PRO A 326 5.93 21.64 -5.50
CA PRO A 326 5.89 23.09 -5.23
C PRO A 326 7.26 23.77 -5.36
N PHE A 327 8.33 22.98 -5.43
CA PHE A 327 9.70 23.46 -5.61
C PHE A 327 10.24 23.27 -7.03
N ARG A 328 9.44 22.79 -7.98
CA ARG A 328 9.88 22.64 -9.37
C ARG A 328 10.29 24.00 -9.93
N GLY A 329 11.50 24.08 -10.49
CA GLY A 329 12.03 25.33 -11.05
C GLY A 329 12.39 26.41 -10.01
N ARG A 330 12.63 26.03 -8.75
CA ARG A 330 13.11 26.94 -7.69
C ARG A 330 14.51 26.55 -7.24
N TRP A 331 15.42 27.51 -7.17
CA TRP A 331 16.79 27.30 -6.69
C TRP A 331 16.98 27.92 -5.30
N PHE A 332 17.79 27.26 -4.48
CA PHE A 332 18.07 27.66 -3.10
C PHE A 332 19.55 28.00 -2.91
N GLY A 333 19.82 29.06 -2.14
CA GLY A 333 21.17 29.56 -1.88
C GLY A 333 22.01 28.60 -1.03
N GLY A 334 21.35 27.77 -0.21
CA GLY A 334 21.98 26.66 0.49
C GLY A 334 20.98 25.66 1.09
N PRO A 335 21.48 24.59 1.75
CA PRO A 335 20.63 23.59 2.40
C PRO A 335 19.74 24.17 3.51
N GLY A 336 20.19 25.23 4.18
CA GLY A 336 19.41 25.95 5.19
C GLY A 336 18.14 26.58 4.62
N ASP A 337 18.23 27.21 3.45
CA ASP A 337 17.09 27.89 2.81
C ASP A 337 16.00 26.90 2.41
N TYR A 338 16.40 25.77 1.82
CA TYR A 338 15.47 24.72 1.44
C TYR A 338 14.83 24.08 2.67
N ARG A 339 15.63 23.79 3.72
CA ARG A 339 15.11 23.24 4.99
C ARG A 339 14.08 24.16 5.62
N ALA A 340 14.35 25.47 5.68
CA ALA A 340 13.41 26.46 6.21
C ALA A 340 12.14 26.57 5.35
N ALA A 341 12.27 26.57 4.01
CA ALA A 341 11.14 26.61 3.11
C ALA A 341 10.25 25.37 3.22
N LEU A 342 10.85 24.19 3.38
CA LEU A 342 10.12 22.94 3.58
C LEU A 342 9.44 22.92 4.96
N ALA A 343 10.14 23.26 6.04
CA ALA A 343 9.55 23.28 7.38
C ALA A 343 8.31 24.18 7.43
N ARG A 344 8.37 25.39 6.87
CA ARG A 344 7.22 26.30 6.78
C ARG A 344 6.05 25.70 5.99
N LEU A 345 6.32 25.01 4.88
CA LEU A 345 5.30 24.34 4.10
C LEU A 345 4.61 23.24 4.92
N LEU A 346 5.38 22.42 5.64
CA LEU A 346 4.85 21.31 6.42
C LEU A 346 4.05 21.78 7.65
N ARG A 347 4.48 22.86 8.32
CA ARG A 347 3.70 23.49 9.40
C ARG A 347 2.33 23.95 8.91
N GLU A 348 2.30 24.63 7.76
CA GLU A 348 1.06 25.11 7.17
C GLU A 348 0.18 23.94 6.69
N ASP A 349 0.78 22.90 6.13
CA ASP A 349 0.08 21.70 5.69
C ASP A 349 -0.57 20.94 6.87
N ALA A 350 0.17 20.76 7.97
CA ALA A 350 -0.33 20.15 9.20
C ALA A 350 -1.46 20.98 9.83
N ARG A 351 -1.33 22.30 9.88
CA ARG A 351 -2.37 23.21 10.37
C ARG A 351 -3.65 23.11 9.54
N ARG A 352 -3.53 23.12 8.20
CA ARG A 352 -4.68 22.95 7.29
C ARG A 352 -5.33 21.58 7.46
N ALA A 353 -4.52 20.54 7.63
CA ALA A 353 -5.03 19.20 7.87
C ALA A 353 -5.80 19.11 9.19
N GLY A 354 -5.30 19.72 10.27
CA GLY A 354 -6.00 19.78 11.56
C GLY A 354 -7.30 20.58 11.54
N ALA A 355 -7.46 21.51 10.59
CA ALA A 355 -8.75 22.19 10.37
C ALA A 355 -9.79 21.31 9.64
N GLY A 356 -9.39 20.11 9.19
CA GLY A 356 -10.24 19.17 8.46
C GLY A 356 -10.41 19.50 6.97
N CYS A 357 -11.33 18.79 6.33
CA CYS A 357 -11.65 18.94 4.92
C CYS A 357 -12.68 20.06 4.69
N VAL A 358 -12.29 21.31 4.94
CA VAL A 358 -13.17 22.47 4.77
C VAL A 358 -13.37 22.79 3.29
N ASP A 359 -14.62 22.95 2.87
CA ASP A 359 -14.98 23.32 1.50
C ASP A 359 -14.27 24.59 1.04
N GLY A 360 -13.81 24.59 -0.21
CA GLY A 360 -13.10 25.72 -0.78
C GLY A 360 -11.60 25.76 -0.52
N THR A 361 -11.05 24.78 0.21
CA THR A 361 -9.62 24.76 0.56
C THR A 361 -8.79 23.81 -0.30
N VAL A 362 -7.46 23.99 -0.25
CA VAL A 362 -6.50 23.05 -0.87
C VAL A 362 -6.67 21.63 -0.33
N LYS A 363 -7.06 21.45 0.94
CA LYS A 363 -7.28 20.11 1.51
C LYS A 363 -8.52 19.45 0.90
N ALA A 364 -9.60 20.20 0.68
CA ALA A 364 -10.77 19.71 -0.06
C ALA A 364 -10.40 19.28 -1.49
N ALA A 365 -9.61 20.10 -2.20
CA ALA A 365 -9.12 19.76 -3.53
C ALA A 365 -8.27 18.48 -3.55
N THR A 366 -7.33 18.31 -2.62
CA THR A 366 -6.49 17.10 -2.55
C THR A 366 -7.27 15.87 -2.08
N GLU A 367 -8.32 16.03 -1.26
CA GLU A 367 -9.16 14.92 -0.82
C GLU A 367 -9.98 14.34 -1.98
N MET A 368 -10.23 15.10 -3.06
CA MET A 368 -10.88 14.57 -4.26
C MET A 368 -10.10 13.40 -4.86
N LEU A 369 -8.76 13.37 -4.74
CA LEU A 369 -7.96 12.21 -5.16
C LEU A 369 -8.32 10.93 -4.38
N ARG A 370 -8.70 11.05 -3.11
CA ARG A 370 -9.18 9.94 -2.28
C ARG A 370 -10.63 9.57 -2.61
N VAL A 371 -11.50 10.56 -2.84
CA VAL A 371 -12.90 10.35 -3.23
C VAL A 371 -13.01 9.67 -4.60
N ILE A 372 -12.16 10.05 -5.56
CA ILE A 372 -12.10 9.49 -6.91
C ILE A 372 -11.44 8.11 -6.93
N ARG A 373 -10.53 7.82 -5.98
CA ARG A 373 -9.72 6.59 -5.96
C ARG A 373 -10.52 5.29 -6.19
N PRO A 374 -11.72 5.08 -5.60
CA PRO A 374 -12.51 3.87 -5.83
C PRO A 374 -12.98 3.68 -7.27
N LEU A 375 -13.02 4.74 -8.09
CA LEU A 375 -13.40 4.68 -9.51
C LEU A 375 -12.23 4.35 -10.44
N LEU A 376 -10.99 4.66 -10.03
CA LEU A 376 -9.81 4.46 -10.87
C LEU A 376 -9.55 2.99 -11.27
N PRO A 377 -9.85 1.95 -10.46
CA PRO A 377 -9.79 0.57 -10.95
C PRO A 377 -10.63 0.33 -12.22
N GLN A 378 -11.75 1.04 -12.41
CA GLN A 378 -12.56 0.95 -13.64
C GLN A 378 -11.83 1.55 -14.86
N VAL A 379 -10.79 2.36 -14.63
CA VAL A 379 -9.96 3.01 -15.65
C VAL A 379 -8.73 2.18 -15.99
N VAL A 380 -8.03 1.64 -14.99
CA VAL A 380 -6.69 1.03 -15.18
C VAL A 380 -6.67 -0.49 -15.16
N ASP A 381 -7.55 -1.17 -14.40
CA ASP A 381 -7.48 -2.62 -14.22
C ASP A 381 -7.56 -3.36 -15.56
N PHE A 382 -6.84 -4.48 -15.66
CA PHE A 382 -6.85 -5.37 -16.83
C PHE A 382 -6.48 -4.67 -18.15
N GLY A 383 -5.51 -3.75 -18.10
CA GLY A 383 -5.02 -3.07 -19.30
C GLY A 383 -6.03 -2.05 -19.84
N GLY A 384 -6.76 -1.37 -18.95
CA GLY A 384 -7.77 -0.38 -19.34
C GLY A 384 -7.19 0.93 -19.93
N LEU A 385 -5.86 1.10 -19.86
CA LEU A 385 -5.10 2.21 -20.43
C LEU A 385 -4.22 1.72 -21.58
N LEU A 386 -3.88 2.61 -22.51
CA LEU A 386 -2.84 2.33 -23.52
C LEU A 386 -1.50 2.02 -22.82
N PRO A 387 -0.62 1.17 -23.36
CA PRO A 387 0.64 0.75 -22.73
C PRO A 387 1.50 1.91 -22.19
N ASP A 388 1.79 2.92 -23.01
CA ASP A 388 2.58 4.09 -22.59
C ASP A 388 1.85 4.95 -21.56
N SER A 389 0.52 5.05 -21.69
CA SER A 389 -0.32 5.77 -20.73
C SER A 389 -0.36 5.06 -19.37
N HIS A 390 -0.37 3.73 -19.36
CA HIS A 390 -0.29 2.94 -18.13
C HIS A 390 1.09 3.12 -17.46
N ARG A 391 2.17 3.15 -18.25
CA ARG A 391 3.52 3.44 -17.75
C ARG A 391 3.60 4.83 -17.09
N ASP A 392 3.07 5.86 -17.75
CA ASP A 392 3.01 7.22 -17.19
C ASP A 392 2.12 7.28 -15.93
N PHE A 393 0.97 6.62 -15.94
CA PHE A 393 0.07 6.52 -14.78
C PHE A 393 0.81 5.99 -13.55
N LEU A 394 1.55 4.88 -13.67
CA LEU A 394 2.28 4.29 -12.54
C LEU A 394 3.54 5.08 -12.16
N SER A 395 4.28 5.65 -13.12
CA SER A 395 5.60 6.26 -12.87
C SER A 395 5.54 7.75 -12.51
N ARG A 396 4.49 8.47 -12.94
CA ARG A 396 4.28 9.91 -12.71
C ARG A 396 3.03 10.18 -11.87
N PHE A 397 1.84 9.84 -12.38
CA PHE A 397 0.58 10.26 -11.76
C PHE A 397 0.39 9.64 -10.36
N VAL A 398 0.58 8.33 -10.21
CA VAL A 398 0.41 7.63 -8.93
C VAL A 398 1.32 8.23 -7.84
N PRO A 399 2.65 8.38 -8.03
CA PRO A 399 3.51 9.04 -7.06
C PRO A 399 3.08 10.45 -6.68
N GLU A 400 2.66 11.27 -7.66
CA GLU A 400 2.21 12.65 -7.42
C GLU A 400 0.89 12.68 -6.64
N SER A 401 -0.07 11.81 -6.98
CA SER A 401 -1.33 11.69 -6.26
C SER A 401 -1.14 11.21 -4.82
N PHE A 402 -0.16 10.34 -4.57
CA PHE A 402 0.14 9.81 -3.24
C PHE A 402 0.79 10.85 -2.34
N VAL A 403 1.67 11.70 -2.88
CA VAL A 403 2.23 12.85 -2.15
C VAL A 403 1.11 13.73 -1.57
N LEU A 404 0.02 13.92 -2.32
CA LEU A 404 -1.09 14.79 -1.93
C LEU A 404 -2.15 14.13 -1.05
N SER A 405 -2.38 12.82 -1.19
CA SER A 405 -3.59 12.18 -0.64
C SER A 405 -3.36 10.88 0.15
N ALA A 406 -2.13 10.37 0.20
CA ALA A 406 -1.80 9.11 0.86
C ALA A 406 -0.92 9.29 2.11
N GLY A 407 -0.63 10.53 2.52
CA GLY A 407 0.30 10.78 3.62
C GLY A 407 -0.22 10.47 5.02
N PRO A 408 0.61 10.73 6.04
CA PRO A 408 0.33 10.35 7.41
C PRO A 408 -0.67 11.32 8.09
N PRO A 409 -1.03 11.08 9.36
CA PRO A 409 -1.74 12.05 10.19
C PRO A 409 -1.03 13.41 10.26
N ALA A 410 -1.80 14.48 10.49
CA ALA A 410 -1.27 15.85 10.63
C ALA A 410 -0.15 15.94 11.65
N GLU A 411 -0.29 15.24 12.78
CA GLU A 411 0.72 15.18 13.83
C GLU A 411 2.09 14.71 13.31
N HIS A 412 2.16 13.70 12.43
CA HIS A 412 3.44 13.19 11.93
C HIS A 412 4.12 14.17 10.96
N VAL A 413 3.33 14.93 10.21
CA VAL A 413 3.86 16.00 9.36
C VAL A 413 4.41 17.14 10.22
N ASP A 414 3.74 17.46 11.32
CA ASP A 414 4.23 18.45 12.28
C ASP A 414 5.48 17.96 13.04
N GLN A 415 5.58 16.66 13.34
CA GLN A 415 6.78 16.01 13.85
C GLN A 415 7.96 16.16 12.88
N LEU A 416 7.73 15.93 11.57
CA LEU A 416 8.77 16.15 10.56
C LEU A 416 9.19 17.63 10.49
N ALA A 417 8.24 18.57 10.55
CA ALA A 417 8.57 20.00 10.59
C ALA A 417 9.47 20.34 11.81
N ALA A 418 9.13 19.84 12.99
CA ALA A 418 9.93 20.02 14.20
C ALA A 418 11.33 19.41 14.09
N LEU A 419 11.48 18.26 13.41
CA LEU A 419 12.78 17.61 13.20
C LEU A 419 13.65 18.32 12.15
N LEU A 420 13.04 18.99 11.17
CA LEU A 420 13.74 19.88 10.24
C LEU A 420 14.30 21.11 10.99
N GLU A 421 13.51 21.68 11.89
CA GLU A 421 13.91 22.82 12.72
C GLU A 421 15.02 22.43 13.72
N ALA A 422 14.93 21.24 14.32
CA ALA A 422 15.96 20.70 15.21
C ALA A 422 17.23 20.23 14.48
N GLY A 423 17.23 20.19 13.15
CA GLY A 423 18.40 19.77 12.36
C GLY A 423 18.70 18.26 12.40
N ILE A 424 17.75 17.45 12.89
CA ILE A 424 17.83 15.98 12.84
C ILE A 424 17.55 15.50 11.42
N VAL A 425 16.53 16.06 10.76
CA VAL A 425 16.27 15.83 9.34
C VAL A 425 16.87 16.98 8.52
N ARG A 426 17.73 16.65 7.56
CA ARG A 426 18.48 17.59 6.72
C ARG A 426 18.25 17.24 5.25
N PRO A 427 17.13 17.67 4.65
CA PRO A 427 16.75 17.21 3.34
C PRO A 427 17.69 17.79 2.27
N VAL A 428 18.11 16.97 1.32
CA VAL A 428 19.17 17.28 0.35
C VAL A 428 18.71 18.35 -0.66
N GLY A 429 17.46 18.26 -1.12
CA GLY A 429 16.87 19.19 -2.08
C GLY A 429 15.95 18.51 -3.10
N PRO A 430 15.16 19.30 -3.86
CA PRO A 430 14.42 18.79 -5.02
C PRO A 430 15.35 18.21 -6.08
N GLY A 431 14.91 17.16 -6.78
CA GLY A 431 15.75 16.43 -7.72
C GLY A 431 16.91 15.70 -7.06
N GLY A 432 16.81 15.39 -5.76
CA GLY A 432 17.89 14.75 -5.01
C GLY A 432 18.29 13.40 -5.62
N THR A 433 19.59 13.21 -5.82
CA THR A 433 20.20 11.98 -6.35
C THR A 433 21.13 11.36 -5.32
N VAL A 434 21.37 10.06 -5.49
CA VAL A 434 22.40 9.31 -4.77
C VAL A 434 23.19 8.49 -5.77
N GLU A 435 24.50 8.49 -5.61
CA GLU A 435 25.44 7.75 -6.44
C GLU A 435 26.54 7.12 -5.57
N PRO A 436 27.03 5.91 -5.90
CA PRO A 436 28.21 5.37 -5.25
C PRO A 436 29.44 6.23 -5.61
N VAL A 437 30.24 6.59 -4.61
CA VAL A 437 31.49 7.37 -4.78
C VAL A 437 32.61 6.76 -3.93
N PRO A 438 33.89 7.05 -4.23
CA PRO A 438 34.97 6.64 -3.33
C PRO A 438 34.70 7.10 -1.89
N GLY A 439 34.67 6.15 -0.96
CA GLY A 439 34.48 6.41 0.47
C GLY A 439 33.03 6.61 0.95
N GLY A 440 32.01 6.42 0.11
CA GLY A 440 30.62 6.46 0.57
C GLY A 440 29.55 6.51 -0.52
N PHE A 441 28.37 6.98 -0.12
CA PHE A 441 27.25 7.33 -1.00
C PHE A 441 27.18 8.85 -1.12
N GLY A 442 27.43 9.36 -2.33
CA GLY A 442 27.33 10.77 -2.66
C GLY A 442 25.87 11.16 -2.86
N VAL A 443 25.38 12.11 -2.07
CA VAL A 443 24.03 12.68 -2.22
C VAL A 443 24.11 14.15 -2.61
N SER A 444 23.26 14.59 -3.52
CA SER A 444 23.23 15.99 -3.96
C SER A 444 21.88 16.38 -4.54
N SER A 445 21.64 17.69 -4.68
CA SER A 445 20.48 18.23 -5.39
C SER A 445 20.95 19.29 -6.40
N PRO A 446 20.46 19.26 -7.64
CA PRO A 446 20.78 20.26 -8.65
C PRO A 446 20.15 21.63 -8.34
N GLN A 447 19.17 21.67 -7.43
CA GLN A 447 18.42 22.89 -7.09
C GLN A 447 18.91 23.56 -5.79
N VAL A 448 19.88 22.98 -5.09
CA VAL A 448 20.38 23.48 -3.80
C VAL A 448 21.89 23.60 -3.85
N ARG A 449 22.40 24.84 -3.86
CA ARG A 449 23.84 25.12 -3.85
C ARG A 449 24.49 24.52 -2.59
N GLY A 450 25.62 23.85 -2.73
CA GLY A 450 26.35 23.26 -1.59
C GLY A 450 25.65 22.08 -0.90
N SER A 451 24.68 21.45 -1.56
CA SER A 451 23.94 20.28 -1.03
C SER A 451 24.76 18.98 -0.99
N ARG A 452 25.87 18.90 -1.73
CA ARG A 452 26.64 17.65 -1.86
C ARG A 452 27.17 17.18 -0.50
N ARG A 453 26.90 15.92 -0.17
CA ARG A 453 27.42 15.21 1.02
C ARG A 453 27.82 13.79 0.65
N VAL A 454 28.71 13.19 1.43
CA VAL A 454 29.10 11.78 1.30
C VAL A 454 28.80 11.10 2.62
N THR A 455 28.03 10.03 2.59
CA THR A 455 27.60 9.28 3.78
C THR A 455 28.09 7.85 3.72
N LYS A 456 28.32 7.23 4.89
CA LYS A 456 28.67 5.81 4.97
C LYS A 456 27.45 4.89 5.00
N VAL A 457 26.26 5.45 5.16
CA VAL A 457 25.02 4.68 5.30
C VAL A 457 23.96 5.20 4.35
N LEU A 458 23.39 4.30 3.56
CA LEU A 458 22.23 4.55 2.72
C LEU A 458 21.07 3.65 3.13
N VAL A 459 19.93 4.24 3.45
CA VAL A 459 18.67 3.55 3.69
C VAL A 459 17.70 3.86 2.56
N ASP A 460 17.19 2.84 1.89
CA ASP A 460 16.18 2.99 0.84
C ASP A 460 14.78 2.86 1.44
N ALA A 461 14.21 4.00 1.85
CA ALA A 461 12.87 4.12 2.40
C ALA A 461 11.78 4.19 1.31
N ARG A 462 11.96 3.49 0.20
CA ARG A 462 10.89 3.23 -0.79
C ARG A 462 10.14 1.96 -0.43
N ALA A 463 8.86 1.90 -0.80
CA ALA A 463 8.16 0.62 -0.81
C ALA A 463 8.78 -0.27 -1.90
N PRO A 464 8.97 -1.57 -1.66
CA PRO A 464 9.39 -2.50 -2.70
C PRO A 464 8.43 -2.42 -3.90
N ALA A 465 8.96 -2.24 -5.11
CA ALA A 465 8.15 -2.32 -6.32
C ALA A 465 7.65 -3.75 -6.49
N ARG A 466 6.41 -3.96 -6.96
CA ARG A 466 5.95 -5.29 -7.33
C ARG A 466 6.57 -5.66 -8.68
N ASP A 467 7.17 -6.83 -8.73
CA ASP A 467 7.73 -7.42 -9.93
C ASP A 467 7.62 -8.93 -9.78
N LEU A 468 6.78 -9.56 -10.62
CA LEU A 468 6.51 -10.98 -10.52
C LEU A 468 7.76 -11.79 -10.93
N SER A 469 8.47 -11.37 -11.98
CA SER A 469 9.70 -12.02 -12.46
C SER A 469 10.82 -12.07 -11.42
N ARG A 470 10.87 -11.07 -10.52
CA ARG A 470 11.85 -10.96 -9.44
C ARG A 470 11.27 -11.26 -8.06
N ASP A 471 10.10 -11.89 -7.96
CA ASP A 471 9.54 -12.25 -6.65
C ASP A 471 10.49 -13.22 -5.92
N ALA A 472 10.88 -12.89 -4.70
CA ALA A 472 11.82 -13.69 -3.93
C ALA A 472 11.17 -14.92 -3.26
N SER A 473 9.84 -15.03 -3.26
CA SER A 473 9.11 -16.13 -2.64
C SER A 473 9.40 -17.47 -3.33
N PRO A 474 9.77 -18.54 -2.59
CA PRO A 474 9.97 -19.87 -3.16
C PRO A 474 8.74 -20.40 -3.91
N LEU A 475 7.54 -20.12 -3.39
CA LEU A 475 6.28 -20.52 -4.02
C LEU A 475 6.09 -19.84 -5.38
N VAL A 476 6.28 -18.52 -5.44
CA VAL A 476 6.05 -17.76 -6.68
C VAL A 476 7.08 -18.16 -7.75
N LYS A 477 8.35 -18.32 -7.37
CA LYS A 477 9.41 -18.83 -8.25
C LYS A 477 9.07 -20.20 -8.82
N GLN A 478 8.63 -21.13 -7.98
CA GLN A 478 8.22 -22.47 -8.42
C GLN A 478 7.01 -22.41 -9.35
N LEU A 479 5.98 -21.62 -9.02
CA LEU A 479 4.79 -21.49 -9.86
C LEU A 479 5.11 -20.90 -11.25
N LEU A 480 6.04 -19.93 -11.33
CA LEU A 480 6.53 -19.38 -12.60
C LEU A 480 7.32 -20.41 -13.40
N ALA A 481 8.26 -21.11 -12.74
CA ALA A 481 9.09 -22.13 -13.38
C ALA A 481 8.25 -23.28 -13.96
N ASP A 482 7.23 -23.71 -13.23
CA ASP A 482 6.29 -24.76 -13.67
C ASP A 482 5.25 -24.23 -14.68
N GLY A 483 5.24 -22.93 -14.96
CA GLY A 483 4.27 -22.28 -15.84
C GLY A 483 2.83 -22.29 -15.32
N MET A 484 2.62 -22.53 -14.02
CA MET A 484 1.30 -22.52 -13.38
C MET A 484 0.72 -21.10 -13.24
N VAL A 485 1.58 -20.09 -13.31
CA VAL A 485 1.22 -18.66 -13.34
C VAL A 485 2.02 -17.94 -14.43
N SER A 486 1.54 -16.77 -14.84
CA SER A 486 2.20 -15.90 -15.82
C SER A 486 2.09 -14.42 -15.44
N GLU A 487 2.91 -13.60 -16.08
CA GLU A 487 2.84 -12.15 -15.93
C GLU A 487 1.72 -11.54 -16.77
N PHE A 488 1.09 -10.51 -16.23
CA PHE A 488 0.15 -9.70 -16.98
C PHE A 488 0.91 -8.69 -17.84
N VAL A 489 0.63 -8.72 -19.14
CA VAL A 489 1.18 -7.78 -20.12
C VAL A 489 0.05 -6.94 -20.69
N ASN A 490 0.18 -5.61 -20.59
CA ASN A 490 -0.74 -4.70 -21.24
C ASN A 490 -0.35 -4.55 -22.71
N VAL A 491 -1.27 -4.87 -23.62
CA VAL A 491 -1.04 -4.81 -25.07
C VAL A 491 -2.07 -3.85 -25.69
N ASP A 492 -1.60 -2.96 -26.56
CA ASP A 492 -2.46 -2.20 -27.45
C ASP A 492 -2.85 -3.09 -28.64
N PRO A 493 -4.12 -3.47 -28.79
CA PRO A 493 -4.55 -4.34 -29.88
C PRO A 493 -4.47 -3.67 -31.25
N SER A 494 -4.41 -2.35 -31.32
CA SER A 494 -4.37 -1.59 -32.58
C SER A 494 -2.95 -1.45 -33.14
N THR A 495 -1.96 -1.27 -32.25
CA THR A 495 -0.55 -1.03 -32.63
C THR A 495 0.38 -2.20 -32.32
N GLY A 496 -0.04 -3.12 -31.44
CA GLY A 496 0.81 -4.16 -30.89
C GLY A 496 1.80 -3.68 -29.83
N ALA A 497 1.76 -2.40 -29.41
CA ALA A 497 2.60 -1.88 -28.34
C ALA A 497 2.38 -2.66 -27.04
N ARG A 498 3.45 -2.84 -26.24
CA ARG A 498 3.44 -3.70 -25.04
C ARG A 498 4.00 -2.97 -23.83
N PHE A 499 3.45 -3.27 -22.67
CA PHE A 499 4.00 -2.87 -21.38
C PHE A 499 3.87 -4.02 -20.39
N ASP A 500 5.00 -4.60 -20.00
CA ASP A 500 5.09 -5.62 -18.96
C ASP A 500 4.93 -4.93 -17.61
N VAL A 501 3.78 -5.17 -16.97
CA VAL A 501 3.37 -4.38 -15.79
C VAL A 501 3.97 -4.94 -14.50
N GLY A 502 4.54 -6.16 -14.53
CA GLY A 502 5.09 -6.87 -13.37
C GLY A 502 4.04 -7.49 -12.44
N GLY A 503 2.77 -7.55 -12.87
CA GLY A 503 1.65 -8.11 -12.10
C GLY A 503 1.35 -9.57 -12.45
N LEU A 504 0.68 -10.28 -11.54
CA LEU A 504 0.19 -11.65 -11.77
C LEU A 504 -1.04 -11.65 -12.68
N ALA A 505 -0.96 -12.37 -13.80
CA ALA A 505 -2.08 -12.54 -14.71
C ALA A 505 -3.21 -13.32 -14.03
N VAL A 506 -4.36 -12.67 -13.93
CA VAL A 506 -5.61 -13.25 -13.42
C VAL A 506 -6.77 -12.89 -14.32
N THR A 507 -7.81 -13.70 -14.32
CA THR A 507 -9.08 -13.33 -14.92
C THR A 507 -9.71 -12.14 -14.16
N ARG A 508 -10.76 -11.54 -14.74
CA ARG A 508 -11.76 -10.82 -13.91
C ARG A 508 -12.36 -11.77 -12.86
N ALA A 509 -13.16 -11.26 -11.93
CA ALA A 509 -13.80 -12.07 -10.89
C ALA A 509 -14.32 -13.41 -11.48
N PRO A 510 -13.90 -14.58 -10.94
CA PRO A 510 -13.37 -14.79 -9.59
C PRO A 510 -11.83 -14.83 -9.50
N TYR A 511 -11.09 -14.12 -10.36
CA TYR A 511 -9.63 -13.93 -10.26
C TYR A 511 -8.83 -15.25 -10.28
N ARG A 512 -9.16 -16.11 -11.24
CA ARG A 512 -8.41 -17.33 -11.51
C ARG A 512 -7.04 -16.96 -12.06
N VAL A 513 -5.98 -17.59 -11.56
CA VAL A 513 -4.63 -17.36 -12.12
C VAL A 513 -4.58 -17.86 -13.56
N ILE A 514 -3.80 -17.17 -14.39
CA ILE A 514 -3.60 -17.51 -15.80
C ILE A 514 -2.23 -18.16 -15.96
N ASP A 515 -2.20 -19.36 -16.54
CA ASP A 515 -0.97 -20.12 -16.77
C ASP A 515 -0.15 -19.54 -17.95
N ARG A 516 1.06 -20.07 -18.19
CA ARG A 516 1.94 -19.60 -19.27
C ARG A 516 1.33 -19.75 -20.68
N LEU A 517 0.31 -20.59 -20.84
CA LEU A 517 -0.42 -20.80 -22.09
C LEU A 517 -1.67 -19.91 -22.22
N GLY A 518 -1.88 -18.97 -21.29
CA GLY A 518 -3.04 -18.08 -21.29
C GLY A 518 -4.33 -18.73 -20.78
N ARG A 519 -4.27 -19.89 -20.12
CA ARG A 519 -5.44 -20.62 -19.64
C ARG A 519 -5.73 -20.30 -18.18
N ALA A 520 -6.99 -20.01 -17.88
CA ALA A 520 -7.44 -19.79 -16.51
C ALA A 520 -7.47 -21.10 -15.71
N ALA A 521 -6.83 -21.10 -14.54
CA ALA A 521 -6.87 -22.21 -13.60
C ALA A 521 -8.30 -22.48 -13.08
N ARG A 522 -8.66 -23.76 -12.90
CA ARG A 522 -9.99 -24.14 -12.36
C ARG A 522 -10.05 -24.12 -10.84
N ASP A 523 -8.91 -24.21 -10.19
CA ASP A 523 -8.71 -24.54 -8.77
C ASP A 523 -7.76 -23.60 -8.04
N LEU A 524 -7.18 -22.60 -8.74
CA LEU A 524 -6.23 -21.67 -8.17
C LEU A 524 -6.64 -20.22 -8.48
N HIS A 525 -6.84 -19.46 -7.41
CA HIS A 525 -7.25 -18.06 -7.44
C HIS A 525 -6.16 -17.18 -6.82
N ALA A 526 -6.17 -15.88 -7.11
CA ALA A 526 -5.33 -14.91 -6.42
C ALA A 526 -6.10 -13.63 -6.12
N LEU A 527 -5.82 -13.00 -4.97
CA LEU A 527 -6.52 -11.83 -4.51
C LEU A 527 -5.65 -10.94 -3.62
N GLY A 528 -5.86 -9.62 -3.70
CA GLY A 528 -5.15 -8.65 -2.86
C GLY A 528 -3.83 -8.21 -3.48
N VAL A 529 -2.78 -8.04 -2.66
CA VAL A 529 -1.46 -7.59 -3.12
C VAL A 529 -0.90 -8.52 -4.20
N ALA A 530 -1.21 -9.82 -4.14
CA ALA A 530 -0.84 -10.79 -5.16
C ALA A 530 -1.29 -10.39 -6.59
N THR A 531 -2.39 -9.66 -6.74
CA THR A 531 -2.92 -9.20 -8.04
C THR A 531 -2.62 -7.73 -8.34
N ASN A 532 -1.76 -7.07 -7.55
CA ASN A 532 -1.35 -5.69 -7.82
C ASN A 532 -0.70 -5.59 -9.21
N HIS A 533 -0.77 -4.41 -9.85
CA HIS A 533 -0.34 -4.13 -11.23
C HIS A 533 -1.19 -4.76 -12.35
N THR A 534 -1.86 -5.89 -12.12
CA THR A 534 -2.97 -6.32 -12.98
C THR A 534 -4.25 -5.59 -12.59
N ARG A 535 -4.41 -5.42 -11.29
CA ARG A 535 -5.40 -4.58 -10.65
C ARG A 535 -4.69 -3.50 -9.86
N TRP A 536 -5.26 -2.31 -9.82
CA TRP A 536 -4.67 -1.19 -9.13
C TRP A 536 -5.20 -1.06 -7.71
N PHE A 537 -4.31 -0.63 -6.81
CA PHE A 537 -4.64 -0.28 -5.43
C PHE A 537 -5.22 -1.45 -4.59
N THR A 538 -4.69 -2.67 -4.80
CA THR A 538 -5.11 -3.88 -4.06
C THR A 538 -4.42 -4.05 -2.70
N GLU A 539 -3.59 -3.07 -2.32
CA GLU A 539 -2.86 -2.98 -1.04
C GLU A 539 -3.74 -2.53 0.14
N VAL A 540 -5.03 -2.31 -0.11
CA VAL A 540 -6.01 -1.97 0.92
C VAL A 540 -6.15 -3.13 1.91
N GLY A 541 -5.68 -2.91 3.13
CA GLY A 541 -5.65 -3.90 4.21
C GLY A 541 -6.90 -3.92 5.10
N THR A 542 -8.01 -3.28 4.72
CA THR A 542 -9.22 -3.18 5.56
C THR A 542 -10.48 -3.01 4.71
N GLY A 543 -11.61 -3.51 5.20
CA GLY A 543 -12.94 -3.11 4.72
C GLY A 543 -13.33 -1.73 5.26
N ARG A 544 -14.38 -1.14 4.67
CA ARG A 544 -15.03 0.09 5.16
C ARG A 544 -16.40 -0.23 5.77
N PRO A 545 -16.75 0.33 6.95
CA PRO A 545 -18.03 0.06 7.59
C PRO A 545 -19.21 0.46 6.71
N GLY A 546 -20.21 -0.43 6.64
CA GLY A 546 -21.47 -0.17 5.94
C GLY A 546 -21.37 -0.09 4.41
N GLN A 547 -20.21 -0.39 3.82
CA GLN A 547 -20.01 -0.32 2.36
C GLN A 547 -19.78 -1.70 1.76
N ASP A 548 -20.42 -1.97 0.62
CA ASP A 548 -20.07 -3.10 -0.25
C ASP A 548 -18.78 -2.77 -1.03
N SER A 549 -17.67 -2.75 -0.30
CA SER A 549 -16.36 -2.43 -0.87
C SER A 549 -15.80 -3.60 -1.69
N PRO A 550 -14.94 -3.36 -2.70
CA PRO A 550 -14.19 -4.41 -3.40
C PRO A 550 -13.43 -5.34 -2.44
N PHE A 551 -13.10 -4.87 -1.23
CA PHE A 551 -12.48 -5.70 -0.22
C PHE A 551 -13.34 -6.94 0.10
N PHE A 552 -14.63 -6.79 0.39
CA PHE A 552 -15.49 -7.95 0.68
C PHE A 552 -16.06 -8.58 -0.58
N ARG A 553 -16.50 -7.79 -1.56
CA ARG A 553 -17.11 -8.27 -2.80
C ARG A 553 -16.19 -9.21 -3.59
N ASP A 554 -14.92 -8.85 -3.72
CA ASP A 554 -13.97 -9.67 -4.47
C ASP A 554 -13.64 -10.97 -3.72
N ALA A 555 -13.59 -10.91 -2.38
CA ALA A 555 -13.39 -12.08 -1.53
C ALA A 555 -14.60 -13.02 -1.60
N ASP A 556 -15.82 -12.47 -1.69
CA ASP A 556 -17.05 -13.24 -1.85
C ASP A 556 -17.10 -13.96 -3.21
N ALA A 557 -16.69 -13.29 -4.29
CA ALA A 557 -16.59 -13.91 -5.61
C ALA A 557 -15.59 -15.09 -5.63
N VAL A 558 -14.44 -14.94 -4.95
CA VAL A 558 -13.49 -16.06 -4.79
C VAL A 558 -14.09 -17.16 -3.93
N ALA A 559 -14.70 -16.83 -2.78
CA ALA A 559 -15.32 -17.82 -1.90
C ALA A 559 -16.41 -18.63 -2.62
N ALA A 560 -17.27 -17.98 -3.41
CA ALA A 560 -18.27 -18.64 -4.23
C ALA A 560 -17.64 -19.64 -5.22
N ALA A 561 -16.58 -19.23 -5.92
CA ALA A 561 -15.89 -20.09 -6.88
C ALA A 561 -15.15 -21.26 -6.22
N LEU A 562 -14.58 -21.05 -5.03
CA LEU A 562 -13.94 -22.11 -4.25
C LEU A 562 -14.97 -23.17 -3.79
N LEU A 563 -16.18 -22.76 -3.44
CA LEU A 563 -17.25 -23.67 -3.00
C LEU A 563 -18.02 -24.35 -4.15
N ALA A 564 -17.95 -23.81 -5.37
CA ALA A 564 -18.62 -24.42 -6.53
C ALA A 564 -18.12 -25.86 -6.77
N ARG A 565 -19.03 -26.80 -7.05
CA ARG A 565 -18.62 -28.16 -7.43
C ARG A 565 -17.94 -28.15 -8.81
N PRO A 566 -17.00 -29.08 -9.08
CA PRO A 566 -16.24 -29.14 -10.34
C PRO A 566 -17.09 -29.21 -11.61
#